data_AF-A0A965YE83-F1
#
_entry.id   AF-A0A965YE83-F1
#
_cell.length_a   1.000
_cell.length_b   1.000
_cell.length_c   1.000
_cell.angle_alpha   90.00
_cell.angle_beta   90.00
_cell.angle_gamma   90.00
#
_symmetry.space_group_name_H-M   'P 1'
#
loop_
_entity.id
_entity.type
_entity.pdbx_description
1 polymer ?
#
loop_
_entity_poly.entity_id
_entity_poly.type
_entity_poly.pdbx_seq_one_letter_code
_entity_poly.pdbx_strand_id
1 'polypeptide(L)' 'DVSSLVNTLFYFLGKEYTLSALEGDGRFIEGRCAKLMIGEQEVGIFGEIHPQVLANWGSTMPTIACEIDLDLVMAN' A
#
# COMPACT_ATOMS: atom_id res chain seq x y z
N ASP A 1 -4.47 -7.68 8.09
CA ASP A 1 -4.22 -8.69 7.03
C ASP A 1 -3.19 -8.25 5.98
N VAL A 2 -3.37 -7.16 5.23
CA VAL A 2 -2.33 -6.75 4.25
C VAL A 2 -1.03 -6.29 4.91
N SER A 3 -1.12 -5.55 6.02
CA SER A 3 0.08 -5.02 6.70
C SER A 3 0.99 -6.13 7.22
N SER A 4 0.43 -7.30 7.61
CA SER A 4 1.24 -8.46 7.98
C SER A 4 1.94 -9.08 6.78
N LEU A 5 1.28 -9.15 5.61
CA LEU A 5 1.91 -9.65 4.38
C LEU A 5 3.04 -8.73 3.93
N VAL A 6 2.82 -7.41 3.95
CA VAL A 6 3.87 -6.42 3.65
C VAL A 6 5.02 -6.55 4.64
N ASN A 7 4.72 -6.63 5.94
CA ASN A 7 5.75 -6.80 6.96
C ASN A 7 6.58 -8.07 6.74
N THR A 8 5.93 -9.20 6.44
CA THR A 8 6.61 -10.46 6.14
C THR A 8 7.49 -10.35 4.89
N LEU A 9 7.00 -9.70 3.82
CA LEU A 9 7.79 -9.49 2.60
C LEU A 9 9.06 -8.70 2.89
N PHE A 10 8.94 -7.54 3.53
CA PHE A 10 10.08 -6.66 3.85
C PHE A 10 11.07 -7.32 4.82
N TYR A 11 10.57 -8.10 5.78
CA TYR A 11 11.41 -8.93 6.65
C TYR A 11 12.29 -9.90 5.84
N PHE A 12 11.71 -10.63 4.88
CA PHE A 12 12.48 -11.56 4.04
C PHE A 12 13.42 -10.87 3.05
N LEU A 13 13.10 -9.64 2.64
CA LEU A 13 13.98 -8.81 1.81
C LEU A 13 15.10 -8.13 2.62
N GLY A 14 15.08 -8.24 3.95
CA GLY A 14 16.06 -7.58 4.82
C GLY A 14 15.99 -6.05 4.77
N LYS A 15 14.81 -5.49 4.51
CA LYS A 15 14.58 -4.05 4.38
C LYS A 15 13.68 -3.57 5.52
N GLU A 16 14.13 -2.55 6.24
CA GLU A 16 13.28 -1.83 7.19
C GLU A 16 12.42 -0.80 6.45
N TYR A 17 11.15 -0.71 6.79
CA TYR A 17 10.22 0.24 6.20
C TYR A 17 9.39 0.93 7.28
N THR A 18 8.86 2.10 6.94
CA THR A 18 7.90 2.85 7.74
C THR A 18 6.64 3.14 6.93
N LEU A 19 5.60 3.57 7.62
CA LEU A 19 4.36 4.02 7.00
C LEU A 19 4.26 5.54 7.10
N SER A 20 3.81 6.18 6.03
CA SER A 20 3.40 7.58 6.06
C SER A 20 1.97 7.73 5.54
N ALA A 21 1.32 8.83 5.93
CA ALA A 21 -0.06 9.10 5.55
C ALA A 21 -0.18 9.29 4.02
N LEU A 22 -1.24 8.74 3.45
CA LEU A 22 -1.69 9.03 2.10
C LEU A 22 -3.04 9.75 2.23
N GLU A 23 -3.08 11.02 1.81
CA GLU A 23 -4.27 11.86 1.91
C GLU A 23 -4.75 12.25 0.52
N GLY A 24 -6.08 12.30 0.33
CA GLY A 24 -6.68 12.80 -0.91
C GLY A 24 -6.56 11.87 -2.12
N ASP A 25 -6.17 10.61 -1.92
CA ASP A 25 -6.14 9.61 -2.99
C ASP A 25 -7.52 8.94 -3.14
N GLY A 26 -8.28 9.39 -4.14
CA GLY A 26 -9.64 8.90 -4.40
C GLY A 26 -9.75 7.42 -4.79
N ARG A 27 -8.63 6.71 -4.98
CA ARG A 27 -8.63 5.25 -5.16
C ARG A 27 -8.99 4.53 -3.86
N PHE A 28 -8.66 5.12 -2.72
CA PHE A 28 -8.76 4.49 -1.41
C PHE A 28 -9.78 5.17 -0.49
N ILE A 29 -10.12 4.50 0.60
CA ILE A 29 -10.88 5.11 1.70
C ILE A 29 -9.93 5.98 2.53
N GLU A 30 -10.30 7.24 2.73
CA GLU A 30 -9.54 8.21 3.54
C GLU A 30 -9.23 7.62 4.93
N GLY A 31 -7.97 7.73 5.37
CA GLY A 31 -7.50 7.16 6.65
C GLY A 31 -7.36 5.63 6.68
N ARG A 32 -7.64 4.91 5.59
CA ARG A 32 -7.45 3.45 5.45
C ARG A 32 -6.50 3.10 4.32
N CYS A 33 -5.54 3.98 4.08
CA CYS A 33 -4.44 3.79 3.16
C CYS A 33 -3.14 4.40 3.72
N ALA A 34 -2.01 3.92 3.23
CA ALA A 34 -0.70 4.38 3.64
C ALA A 34 0.32 4.19 2.51
N LYS A 35 1.36 5.01 2.55
CA LYS A 35 2.58 4.83 1.74
C LYS A 35 3.55 3.92 2.48
N LEU A 36 4.29 3.13 1.71
CA LEU A 36 5.43 2.36 2.17
C LEU A 36 6.69 3.17 1.92
N MET A 37 7.46 3.40 2.97
CA MET A 37 8.65 4.24 2.93
C MET A 37 9.89 3.44 3.32
N ILE A 38 10.99 3.58 2.58
CA ILE A 38 12.34 3.19 3.04
C ILE A 38 13.13 4.48 3.24
N GLY A 39 13.38 4.84 4.49
CA GLY A 39 13.88 6.18 4.81
C GLY A 39 12.88 7.25 4.39
N GLU A 40 13.33 8.18 3.53
CA GLU A 40 12.48 9.24 2.95
C GLU A 40 11.88 8.85 1.58
N GLN A 41 12.28 7.71 1.02
CA GLN A 41 11.83 7.29 -0.31
C GLN A 41 10.51 6.52 -0.23
N GLU A 42 9.52 6.95 -1.00
CA GLU A 42 8.29 6.19 -1.23
C GLU A 42 8.58 5.03 -2.17
N VAL A 43 8.25 3.81 -1.75
CA VAL A 43 8.51 2.57 -2.52
C VAL A 43 7.23 1.81 -2.85
N GLY A 44 6.07 2.33 -2.44
CA GLY A 44 4.80 1.67 -2.66
C GLY A 44 3.67 2.28 -1.84
N ILE A 45 2.49 1.70 -2.01
CA ILE A 45 1.26 2.11 -1.35
C ILE A 45 0.38 0.90 -1.07
N PHE A 46 -0.45 0.98 -0.04
CA PHE A 46 -1.55 0.03 0.12
C PHE A 46 -2.74 0.68 0.82
N GLY A 47 -3.91 0.12 0.62
CA GLY A 47 -5.11 0.59 1.29
C GLY A 47 -6.37 -0.11 0.83
N GLU A 48 -7.45 0.15 1.55
CA GLU A 48 -8.78 -0.31 1.17
C GLU A 48 -9.32 0.55 0.05
N ILE A 49 -9.71 -0.08 -1.06
CA ILE A 49 -10.24 0.60 -2.24
C ILE A 49 -11.58 1.25 -1.90
N HIS A 50 -11.77 2.48 -2.38
CA HIS A 50 -13.01 3.22 -2.19
C HIS A 50 -14.20 2.44 -2.79
N PRO A 51 -15.35 2.32 -2.08
CA PRO A 51 -16.49 1.54 -2.56
C PRO A 51 -17.01 1.98 -3.94
N GLN A 52 -16.98 3.28 -4.24
CA GLN A 52 -17.36 3.81 -5.55
C GLN A 52 -16.43 3.32 -6.67
N VAL A 53 -15.14 3.18 -6.39
CA VAL A 53 -14.18 2.61 -7.35
C VAL A 53 -14.54 1.15 -7.60
N LEU A 54 -14.76 0.35 -6.55
CA LEU A 54 -15.18 -1.05 -6.73
C LEU A 54 -16.49 -1.18 -7.52
N ALA A 55 -17.49 -0.36 -7.21
CA ALA A 55 -18.77 -0.34 -7.90
C ALA A 55 -18.63 -0.02 -9.39
N ASN A 56 -17.77 0.94 -9.75
CA ASN A 56 -17.48 1.28 -11.15
C ASN A 56 -16.89 0.09 -11.93
N TRP A 57 -16.23 -0.84 -11.24
CA TRP A 57 -15.66 -2.06 -11.80
C TRP A 57 -16.56 -3.29 -11.62
N GLY A 58 -17.80 -3.10 -11.15
CA GLY A 58 -18.75 -4.19 -10.92
C GLY A 58 -18.42 -5.11 -9.74
N SER A 59 -17.51 -4.69 -8.85
CA SER A 59 -17.18 -5.41 -7.63
C SER A 59 -17.93 -4.85 -6.44
N THR A 60 -18.53 -5.73 -5.64
CA THR A 60 -19.23 -5.37 -4.39
C THR A 60 -18.46 -5.81 -3.15
N MET A 61 -17.32 -6.50 -3.31
CA MET A 61 -16.55 -7.03 -2.19
C MET A 61 -15.50 -6.01 -1.74
N PRO A 62 -15.42 -5.68 -0.44
CA PRO A 62 -14.33 -4.88 0.11
C PRO A 62 -12.99 -5.47 -0.31
N THR A 63 -12.12 -4.63 -0.87
CA THR A 63 -10.87 -5.07 -1.48
C THR A 63 -9.75 -4.16 -1.00
N ILE A 64 -8.62 -4.77 -0.64
CA ILE A 64 -7.38 -4.05 -0.39
C ILE A 64 -6.52 -4.15 -1.65
N ALA A 65 -5.93 -3.03 -2.09
CA ALA A 65 -4.86 -3.04 -3.06
C ALA A 65 -3.53 -2.70 -2.39
N CYS A 66 -2.46 -3.28 -2.91
CA CYS A 66 -1.08 -3.05 -2.49
C CYS A 66 -0.20 -3.05 -3.74
N GLU A 67 0.64 -2.04 -3.87
CA GLU A 67 1.61 -1.87 -4.94
C GLU A 67 2.97 -1.57 -4.31
N ILE A 68 4.01 -2.25 -4.79
CA ILE A 68 5.39 -2.11 -4.30
C ILE A 68 6.30 -2.12 -5.52
N ASP A 69 7.15 -1.11 -5.63
CA ASP A 69 8.21 -1.04 -6.62
C ASP A 69 9.45 -1.77 -6.08
N LEU A 70 9.72 -2.96 -6.63
CA LEU A 70 10.85 -3.77 -6.19
C LEU A 70 12.20 -3.20 -6.62
N ASP A 71 12.27 -2.41 -7.69
CA ASP A 71 13.52 -1.77 -8.11
C ASP A 71 13.90 -0.69 -7.09
N LEU A 72 12.93 0.07 -6.59
CA LEU A 72 13.17 1.04 -5.51
C LEU A 72 13.51 0.36 -4.18
N VAL A 73 12.86 -0.76 -3.85
CA VAL A 73 13.17 -1.52 -2.63
C VAL A 73 14.58 -2.10 -2.67
N MET A 74 15.01 -2.59 -3.83
CA MET A 74 16.28 -3.29 -4.03
C MET A 74 17.43 -2.37 -4.48
N ALA A 75 17.15 -1.09 -4.74
CA ALA A 75 18.17 -0.09 -4.98
C ALA A 75 19.14 -0.04 -3.78
N ASN A 76 20.44 -0.02 -4.11
CA ASN A 76 21.55 0.10 -3.15
C ASN A 76 21.95 1.56 -3.00
#